data_AF-A0A950D4T8-F1
#
_entry.id   AF-A0A950D4T8-F1
#
_cell.length_a   1.000
_cell.length_b   1.000
_cell.length_c   1.000
_cell.angle_alpha   90.00
_cell.angle_beta   90.00
_cell.angle_gamma   90.00
#
_symmetry.space_group_name_H-M   'P 1'
#
loop_
_entity.id
_entity.type
_entity.pdbx_description
1 polymer ?
#
loop_
_entity_poly.entity_id
_entity_poly.type
_entity_poly.pdbx_seq_one_letter_code
_entity_poly.pdbx_strand_id
1 'polypeptide(L)'
;MSDDRGRDSGELSVQLPAQARLSGMKLEAAPGMLQAFFTDGDSRTISANSIATLCGASIRTEMISLEAERHTVPGVIFHAATSYRSGSTQPYKYSGPSLSSENASLVFALRTAGPGELLYLMADSFNFRAVLGPEAGYSTEMNLRTLVRRLAAFAPSAAHDAFVDAIIGHVPLPPPVASLMEFFRTAARA
;
A
#
# COMPACT_ATOMS: atom_id res chain seq x y z
N MET A 1 -3.44 -51.20 -12.81
CA MET A 1 -3.09 -49.94 -13.50
C MET A 1 -4.19 -48.95 -13.19
N SER A 2 -3.93 -48.07 -12.23
CA SER A 2 -4.85 -47.00 -11.85
C SER A 2 -4.03 -45.73 -11.80
N ASP A 3 -4.23 -44.87 -12.79
CA ASP A 3 -3.62 -43.54 -12.88
C ASP A 3 -4.29 -42.62 -11.87
N ASP A 4 -3.63 -42.41 -10.72
CA ASP A 4 -3.99 -41.36 -9.78
C ASP A 4 -3.22 -40.08 -10.18
N ARG A 5 -3.86 -39.26 -11.01
CA ARG A 5 -3.36 -37.91 -11.35
C ARG A 5 -3.55 -37.02 -10.14
N GLY A 6 -2.55 -37.03 -9.27
CA GLY A 6 -2.33 -36.01 -8.25
C GLY A 6 -2.40 -34.64 -8.89
N ARG A 7 -3.48 -33.91 -8.60
CA ARG A 7 -3.59 -32.49 -8.88
C ARG A 7 -2.53 -31.81 -8.03
N ASP A 8 -1.42 -31.42 -8.64
CA ASP A 8 -0.55 -30.36 -8.12
C ASP A 8 -1.37 -29.07 -8.09
N SER A 9 -2.14 -28.90 -7.02
CA SER A 9 -2.56 -27.60 -6.55
C SER A 9 -1.28 -26.88 -6.15
N GLY A 10 -0.69 -26.15 -7.10
CA GLY A 10 0.43 -25.23 -6.89
C GLY A 10 0.02 -24.06 -6.01
N GLU A 11 -0.43 -24.35 -4.79
CA GLU A 11 -0.48 -23.39 -3.71
C GLU A 11 0.97 -23.04 -3.38
N LEU A 12 1.48 -22.01 -4.04
CA LEU A 12 2.60 -21.24 -3.53
C LEU A 12 2.15 -20.73 -2.15
N SER A 13 2.47 -21.49 -1.11
CA SER A 13 2.41 -21.03 0.27
C SER A 13 3.47 -19.93 0.38
N VAL A 14 3.06 -18.68 0.15
CA VAL A 14 3.92 -17.53 0.37
C VAL A 14 4.02 -17.33 1.88
N GLN A 15 4.75 -18.21 2.56
CA GLN A 15 5.21 -17.94 3.92
C GLN A 15 6.28 -16.86 3.79
N LEU A 16 5.87 -15.61 3.97
CA LEU A 16 6.81 -14.52 4.02
C LEU A 16 7.47 -14.54 5.39
N PRO A 17 8.81 -14.49 5.46
CA PRO A 17 9.46 -14.34 6.73
C PRO A 17 9.04 -12.99 7.34
N ALA A 18 8.74 -12.97 8.64
CA ALA A 18 8.45 -11.74 9.39
C ALA A 18 9.54 -10.66 9.22
N GLN A 19 10.74 -11.09 8.80
CA GLN A 19 11.94 -10.35 8.48
C GLN A 19 11.82 -9.50 7.19
N ALA A 20 10.72 -9.59 6.45
CA ALA A 20 10.50 -8.80 5.23
C ALA A 20 9.93 -7.39 5.52
N ARG A 21 9.41 -7.14 6.72
CA ARG A 21 8.76 -5.87 7.06
C ARG A 21 9.77 -4.81 7.46
N LEU A 22 9.76 -3.71 6.73
CA LEU A 22 10.59 -2.53 6.96
C LEU A 22 9.99 -1.67 8.07
N SER A 23 10.82 -1.37 9.07
CA SER A 23 10.55 -0.38 10.12
C SER A 23 11.10 1.00 9.74
N GLY A 24 12.11 1.04 8.89
CA GLY A 24 12.73 2.27 8.40
C GLY A 24 13.65 2.03 7.21
N MET A 25 14.14 3.11 6.61
CA MET A 25 15.18 3.04 5.61
C MET A 25 15.99 4.34 5.51
N LYS A 26 17.19 4.25 4.94
CA LYS A 26 18.03 5.40 4.62
C LYS A 26 18.56 5.26 3.20
N LEU A 27 18.31 6.27 2.36
CA LEU A 27 18.79 6.30 0.98
C LEU A 27 20.09 7.11 0.93
N GLU A 28 21.18 6.48 0.52
CA GLU A 28 22.48 7.12 0.31
C GLU A 28 22.74 7.23 -1.20
N ALA A 29 22.47 8.41 -1.78
CA ALA A 29 22.57 8.67 -3.21
C ALA A 29 23.97 8.40 -3.79
N ALA A 30 25.01 8.66 -3.01
CA ALA A 30 26.37 8.18 -3.26
C ALA A 30 26.80 7.45 -1.98
N PRO A 31 27.05 6.12 -2.01
CA PRO A 31 27.39 5.28 -3.16
C PRO A 31 26.23 4.54 -3.87
N GLY A 32 24.97 4.93 -3.69
CA GLY A 32 23.83 4.23 -4.30
C GLY A 32 23.39 3.02 -3.47
N MET A 33 23.35 3.21 -2.15
CA MET A 33 23.03 2.17 -1.17
C MET A 33 21.79 2.54 -0.37
N LEU A 34 20.90 1.57 -0.20
CA LEU A 34 19.72 1.63 0.64
C LEU A 34 20.03 0.83 1.91
N GLN A 35 20.07 1.51 3.04
CA GLN A 35 20.07 0.81 4.33
C GLN A 35 18.63 0.56 4.74
N ALA A 36 18.22 -0.70 4.77
CA ALA A 36 16.91 -1.16 5.20
C ALA A 36 16.96 -1.58 6.68
N PHE A 37 16.01 -1.13 7.48
CA PHE A 37 15.84 -1.53 8.88
C PHE A 37 14.57 -2.34 9.01
N PHE A 38 14.64 -3.48 9.69
CA PHE A 38 13.54 -4.41 9.84
C PHE A 38 12.87 -4.30 11.21
N THR A 39 11.67 -4.85 11.33
CA THR A 39 10.91 -4.80 12.60
C THR A 39 11.49 -5.68 13.70
N ASP A 40 12.32 -6.66 13.36
CA ASP A 40 13.03 -7.54 14.30
C ASP A 40 14.33 -6.91 14.83
N GLY A 41 14.68 -5.71 14.36
CA GLY A 41 15.91 -5.01 14.73
C GLY A 41 17.10 -5.32 13.82
N ASP A 42 16.96 -6.18 12.82
CA ASP A 42 18.01 -6.42 11.81
C ASP A 42 18.14 -5.22 10.85
N SER A 43 19.28 -5.14 10.16
CA SER A 43 19.49 -4.17 9.09
C SER A 43 20.29 -4.75 7.95
N ARG A 44 19.93 -4.37 6.71
CA ARG A 44 20.62 -4.81 5.50
C ARG A 44 20.93 -3.65 4.59
N THR A 45 22.02 -3.79 3.85
CA THR A 45 22.38 -2.82 2.81
C THR A 45 22.09 -3.40 1.45
N ILE A 46 21.31 -2.67 0.66
CA ILE A 46 20.79 -3.07 -0.64
C ILE A 46 21.31 -2.08 -1.67
N SER A 47 21.95 -2.58 -2.73
CA SER A 47 22.39 -1.72 -3.83
C SER A 47 21.18 -1.30 -4.67
N ALA A 48 21.17 -0.04 -5.14
CA ALA A 48 20.18 0.44 -6.12
C ALA A 48 20.00 -0.53 -7.30
N ASN A 49 21.12 -1.06 -7.83
CA ASN A 49 21.12 -1.96 -8.99
C ASN A 49 20.55 -3.35 -8.68
N SER A 50 20.41 -3.70 -7.38
CA SER A 50 19.82 -4.96 -6.96
C SER A 50 18.31 -4.87 -6.79
N ILE A 51 17.70 -3.69 -6.92
CA ILE A 51 16.25 -3.53 -6.85
C ILE A 51 15.67 -3.81 -8.24
N ALA A 52 14.89 -4.90 -8.32
CA ALA A 52 14.29 -5.37 -9.57
C ALA A 52 12.95 -4.69 -9.85
N THR A 53 12.10 -4.56 -8.82
CA THR A 53 10.72 -4.09 -8.97
C THR A 53 10.28 -3.28 -7.76
N LEU A 54 9.52 -2.22 -7.99
CA LEU A 54 8.80 -1.44 -6.99
C LEU A 54 7.30 -1.69 -7.15
N CYS A 55 6.64 -2.08 -6.07
CA CYS A 55 5.21 -2.41 -6.07
C CYS A 55 4.47 -1.65 -4.97
N GLY A 56 3.18 -1.42 -5.15
CA GLY A 56 2.32 -0.96 -4.07
C GLY A 56 0.86 -1.28 -4.26
N ALA A 57 0.08 -1.10 -3.20
CA ALA A 57 -1.36 -1.31 -3.24
C ALA A 57 -2.06 -0.54 -2.11
N SER A 58 -3.33 -0.23 -2.35
CA SER A 58 -4.29 0.02 -1.28
C SER A 58 -4.88 -1.31 -0.86
N ILE A 59 -4.87 -1.64 0.43
CA ILE A 59 -5.43 -2.89 0.96
C ILE A 59 -6.70 -2.58 1.71
N ARG A 60 -7.78 -3.30 1.41
CA ARG A 60 -9.01 -3.21 2.19
C ARG A 60 -8.77 -3.69 3.62
N THR A 61 -8.93 -2.79 4.58
CA THR A 61 -8.93 -3.12 5.99
C THR A 61 -10.37 -3.40 6.38
N GLU A 62 -10.75 -4.68 6.38
CA GLU A 62 -12.00 -5.10 7.00
C GLU A 62 -11.88 -4.80 8.51
N MET A 63 -12.48 -3.69 8.96
CA MET A 63 -12.86 -3.61 10.36
C MET A 63 -13.90 -4.69 10.57
N ILE A 64 -13.50 -5.80 11.19
CA ILE A 64 -14.46 -6.63 11.92
C ILE A 64 -14.94 -5.74 13.06
N SER A 65 -16.01 -4.96 12.81
CA SER A 65 -16.76 -4.34 13.90
C SER A 65 -17.30 -5.47 14.76
N LEU A 66 -16.58 -5.78 15.84
CA LEU A 66 -17.06 -6.62 16.94
C LEU A 66 -18.07 -5.86 17.84
N GLU A 67 -18.61 -4.73 17.37
CA GLU A 67 -19.59 -3.95 18.08
C GLU A 67 -20.99 -4.15 17.50
N ALA A 68 -21.72 -4.98 18.24
CA ALA A 68 -23.13 -4.82 18.53
C ALA A 68 -24.15 -5.23 17.45
N GLU A 69 -24.60 -6.48 17.56
CA GLU A 69 -26.03 -6.76 17.70
C GLU A 69 -26.67 -5.77 18.71
N ARG A 70 -27.00 -4.56 18.26
CA ARG A 70 -27.94 -3.70 18.96
C ARG A 70 -29.22 -3.72 18.15
N HIS A 71 -30.15 -4.52 18.66
CA HIS A 71 -31.57 -4.53 18.33
C HIS A 71 -32.07 -3.18 17.81
N THR A 72 -32.42 -3.12 16.52
CA THR A 72 -33.23 -2.04 15.96
C THR A 72 -34.68 -2.24 16.39
N VAL A 73 -35.09 -1.55 17.44
CA VAL A 73 -36.50 -1.31 17.78
C VAL A 73 -37.02 -0.23 16.81
N PRO A 74 -38.10 -0.45 16.04
CA PRO A 74 -38.60 0.55 15.10
C PRO A 74 -39.45 1.59 15.86
N GLY A 75 -38.89 2.77 16.08
CA GLY A 75 -39.57 3.92 16.67
C GLY A 75 -39.78 5.03 15.65
N VAL A 76 -41.04 5.32 15.35
CA VAL A 76 -41.56 6.31 14.40
C VAL A 76 -41.45 7.74 14.98
N ILE A 77 -41.37 8.76 14.10
CA ILE A 77 -42.08 10.08 14.11
C ILE A 77 -41.20 11.35 13.88
N PHE A 78 -41.27 11.83 12.63
CA PHE A 78 -41.62 13.18 12.09
C PHE A 78 -40.86 14.52 12.32
N HIS A 79 -40.93 15.30 11.21
CA HIS A 79 -40.94 16.78 11.02
C HIS A 79 -39.60 17.54 11.01
N ALA A 80 -39.36 18.59 10.19
CA ALA A 80 -40.14 19.28 9.16
C ALA A 80 -39.20 20.08 8.23
N ALA A 81 -39.75 20.51 7.09
CA ALA A 81 -39.11 21.27 6.02
C ALA A 81 -38.76 22.71 6.40
N THR A 82 -37.67 23.22 5.84
CA THR A 82 -37.51 24.65 5.51
C THR A 82 -36.84 24.79 4.14
N SER A 83 -37.55 25.45 3.25
CA SER A 83 -37.16 25.79 1.87
C SER A 83 -36.39 27.11 1.84
N TYR A 84 -35.26 27.17 1.13
CA TYR A 84 -34.74 28.41 0.54
C TYR A 84 -34.17 28.12 -0.86
N ARG A 85 -34.65 28.91 -1.84
CA ARG A 85 -34.19 28.96 -3.24
C ARG A 85 -33.02 29.95 -3.37
N SER A 86 -32.19 29.65 -4.38
CA SER A 86 -31.35 30.56 -5.18
C SER A 86 -29.85 30.53 -4.89
N GLY A 87 -29.14 29.99 -5.88
CA GLY A 87 -27.69 29.89 -5.95
C GLY A 87 -27.35 28.74 -6.89
N SER A 88 -27.22 29.02 -8.18
CA SER A 88 -26.73 28.05 -9.17
C SER A 88 -25.25 27.78 -8.92
N THR A 89 -24.95 26.94 -7.94
CA THR A 89 -23.70 26.21 -7.89
C THR A 89 -23.83 25.08 -8.88
N GLN A 90 -23.09 25.15 -9.99
CA GLN A 90 -22.85 23.97 -10.79
C GLN A 90 -22.36 22.87 -9.85
N PRO A 91 -22.98 21.68 -9.84
CA PRO A 91 -22.33 20.55 -9.21
C PRO A 91 -21.10 20.28 -10.07
N TYR A 92 -19.91 20.63 -9.56
CA TYR A 92 -18.69 20.00 -10.02
C TYR A 92 -18.95 18.50 -9.87
N LYS A 93 -19.21 17.83 -11.00
CA LYS A 93 -19.20 16.37 -11.08
C LYS A 93 -17.74 15.94 -10.90
N TYR A 94 -17.28 15.98 -9.66
CA TYR A 94 -16.14 15.19 -9.24
C TYR A 94 -16.66 13.76 -9.10
N SER A 95 -16.77 13.07 -10.23
CA SER A 95 -16.98 11.62 -10.26
C SER A 95 -15.63 10.92 -10.07
N GLY A 96 -14.99 11.21 -8.95
CA GLY A 96 -13.97 10.34 -8.38
C GLY A 96 -14.55 9.81 -7.07
N PRO A 97 -14.54 8.49 -6.81
CA PRO A 97 -15.00 8.01 -5.52
C PRO A 97 -14.21 8.72 -4.41
N SER A 98 -14.93 9.32 -3.46
CA SER A 98 -14.34 9.75 -2.20
C SER A 98 -13.75 8.51 -1.53
N LEU A 99 -12.42 8.42 -1.45
CA LEU A 99 -11.68 7.49 -0.61
C LEU A 99 -11.89 7.82 0.89
N SER A 100 -13.14 7.98 1.32
CA SER A 100 -13.53 8.43 2.66
C SER A 100 -14.55 7.49 3.32
N SER A 101 -14.63 6.22 2.93
CA SER A 101 -15.42 5.25 3.71
C SER A 101 -14.93 3.80 3.69
N GLU A 102 -14.02 3.42 2.78
CA GLU A 102 -13.29 2.16 2.90
C GLU A 102 -11.98 2.44 3.66
N ASN A 103 -11.86 1.93 4.89
CA ASN A 103 -10.60 1.89 5.62
C ASN A 103 -9.59 1.11 4.77
N ALA A 104 -8.78 1.79 3.95
CA ALA A 104 -7.79 1.15 3.12
C ALA A 104 -6.39 1.52 3.59
N SER A 105 -5.57 0.54 3.92
CA SER A 105 -4.17 0.74 4.31
C SER A 105 -3.27 0.73 3.08
N LEU A 106 -2.41 1.72 2.95
CA LEU A 106 -1.44 1.78 1.85
C LEU A 106 -0.22 0.92 2.16
N VAL A 107 0.21 0.14 1.18
CA VAL A 107 1.37 -0.75 1.28
C VAL A 107 2.28 -0.52 0.10
N PHE A 108 3.58 -0.57 0.39
CA PHE A 108 4.62 -0.48 -0.62
C PHE A 108 5.64 -1.59 -0.40
N ALA A 109 6.14 -2.17 -1.48
CA ALA A 109 7.16 -3.19 -1.45
C ALA A 109 8.22 -2.94 -2.52
N LEU A 110 9.43 -3.42 -2.23
CA LEU A 110 10.52 -3.50 -3.18
C LEU A 110 10.97 -4.95 -3.28
N ARG A 111 11.21 -5.41 -4.50
CA ARG A 111 11.74 -6.73 -4.79
C ARG A 111 13.21 -6.60 -5.16
N THR A 112 14.06 -7.43 -4.56
CA THR A 112 15.47 -7.51 -4.95
C THR A 112 15.71 -8.62 -6.00
N ALA A 113 16.69 -8.43 -6.87
CA ALA A 113 17.11 -9.37 -7.91
C ALA A 113 17.91 -10.56 -7.36
N GLY A 114 18.35 -10.49 -6.10
CA GLY A 114 19.04 -11.57 -5.38
C GLY A 114 18.08 -12.72 -5.02
N PRO A 115 18.24 -13.41 -3.87
CA PRO A 115 17.36 -14.51 -3.46
C PRO A 115 15.93 -14.04 -3.16
N GLY A 116 15.18 -13.58 -4.18
CA GLY A 116 13.73 -13.41 -4.21
C GLY A 116 13.12 -12.56 -3.10
N GLU A 117 13.89 -11.73 -2.39
CA GLU A 117 13.40 -11.05 -1.20
C GLU A 117 12.46 -9.91 -1.58
N LEU A 118 11.20 -10.05 -1.17
CA LEU A 118 10.20 -8.99 -1.20
C LEU A 118 10.22 -8.30 0.16
N LEU A 119 10.67 -7.04 0.20
CA LEU A 119 10.67 -6.23 1.41
C LEU A 119 9.51 -5.25 1.33
N TYR A 120 8.79 -5.02 2.43
CA TYR A 120 7.57 -4.21 2.39
C TYR A 120 7.40 -3.31 3.60
N LEU A 121 6.63 -2.23 3.44
CA LEU A 121 6.19 -1.35 4.51
C LEU A 121 4.67 -1.16 4.45
N MET A 122 4.08 -1.00 5.63
CA MET A 122 2.69 -0.57 5.80
C MET A 122 2.70 0.91 6.16
N ALA A 123 2.16 1.77 5.32
CA ALA A 123 2.30 3.21 5.44
C ALA A 123 1.77 3.74 6.79
N ASP A 124 0.65 3.20 7.29
CA ASP A 124 0.03 3.63 8.56
C ASP A 124 0.92 3.39 9.80
N SER A 125 1.90 2.49 9.69
CA SER A 125 2.82 2.15 10.77
C SER A 125 4.27 2.60 10.53
N PHE A 126 4.54 3.18 9.36
CA PHE A 126 5.89 3.49 8.93
C PHE A 126 6.31 4.88 9.43
N ASN A 127 7.50 4.99 10.02
CA ASN A 127 8.01 6.26 10.51
C ASN A 127 8.59 7.11 9.37
N PHE A 128 7.71 7.72 8.57
CA PHE A 128 8.11 8.58 7.46
C PHE A 128 9.00 9.75 7.89
N ARG A 129 8.83 10.28 9.11
CA ARG A 129 9.62 11.39 9.61
C ARG A 129 11.10 11.01 9.78
N ALA A 130 11.39 9.77 10.17
CA ALA A 130 12.77 9.29 10.28
C ALA A 130 13.47 9.20 8.90
N VAL A 131 12.71 8.91 7.84
CA VAL A 131 13.26 8.68 6.48
C VAL A 131 13.29 9.94 5.63
N LEU A 132 12.20 10.72 5.65
CA LEU A 132 12.03 11.92 4.83
C LEU A 132 12.54 13.19 5.53
N GLY A 133 12.71 13.16 6.85
CA GLY A 133 13.15 14.30 7.64
C GLY A 133 12.19 15.49 7.49
N PRO A 134 12.68 16.67 7.07
CA PRO A 134 11.84 17.87 6.92
C PRO A 134 10.83 17.78 5.77
N GLU A 135 10.97 16.83 4.85
CA GLU A 135 10.01 16.61 3.76
C GLU A 135 8.80 15.76 4.17
N ALA A 136 8.80 15.20 5.39
CA ALA A 136 7.63 14.51 5.92
C ALA A 136 6.50 15.52 6.19
N GLY A 137 5.41 15.39 5.45
CA GLY A 137 4.15 16.10 5.69
C GLY A 137 3.24 15.38 6.67
N TYR A 138 2.02 15.92 6.83
CA TYR A 138 1.00 15.40 7.74
C TYR A 138 0.17 14.24 7.16
N SER A 139 0.20 14.04 5.83
CA SER A 139 -0.56 13.00 5.16
C SER A 139 0.32 11.79 4.87
N THR A 140 -0.12 10.61 5.34
CA THR A 140 0.50 9.30 5.05
C THR A 140 0.64 9.08 3.55
N GLU A 141 -0.39 9.42 2.76
CA GLU A 141 -0.36 9.28 1.31
C GLU A 141 0.71 10.18 0.67
N MET A 142 0.79 11.46 1.09
CA MET A 142 1.79 12.38 0.58
C MET A 142 3.21 11.92 0.94
N ASN A 143 3.40 11.44 2.16
CA ASN A 143 4.68 10.89 2.60
C ASN A 143 5.08 9.65 1.79
N LEU A 144 4.14 8.74 1.55
CA LEU A 144 4.38 7.58 0.70
C LEU A 144 4.73 8.01 -0.71
N ARG A 145 4.03 8.99 -1.29
CA ARG A 145 4.31 9.52 -2.62
C ARG A 145 5.72 10.09 -2.73
N THR A 146 6.16 10.88 -1.75
CA THR A 146 7.52 11.41 -1.70
C THR A 146 8.55 10.29 -1.60
N LEU A 147 8.30 9.29 -0.75
CA LEU A 147 9.18 8.15 -0.58
C LEU A 147 9.33 7.33 -1.87
N VAL A 148 8.21 6.98 -2.51
CA VAL A 148 8.19 6.20 -3.76
C VAL A 148 8.95 6.93 -4.86
N ARG A 149 8.81 8.25 -4.99
CA ARG A 149 9.58 9.05 -5.96
C ARG A 149 11.07 9.01 -5.70
N ARG A 150 11.48 9.13 -4.43
CA ARG A 150 12.89 9.04 -4.04
C ARG A 150 13.45 7.65 -4.35
N LEU A 151 12.68 6.59 -4.11
CA LEU A 151 13.08 5.22 -4.43
C LEU A 151 13.15 4.95 -5.93
N ALA A 152 12.19 5.44 -6.71
CA ALA A 152 12.22 5.33 -8.18
C ALA A 152 13.40 6.10 -8.79
N ALA A 153 13.74 7.28 -8.23
CA ALA A 153 14.92 8.02 -8.63
C ALA A 153 16.23 7.33 -8.20
N PHE A 154 16.23 6.66 -7.04
CA PHE A 154 17.35 5.91 -6.51
C PHE A 154 17.65 4.64 -7.31
N ALA A 155 16.61 3.92 -7.75
CA ALA A 155 16.70 2.71 -8.56
C ALA A 155 15.96 2.88 -9.90
N PRO A 156 16.50 3.68 -10.84
CA PRO A 156 15.81 4.04 -12.08
C PRO A 156 15.62 2.86 -13.05
N SER A 157 16.32 1.74 -12.83
CA SER A 157 16.19 0.51 -13.62
C SER A 157 15.11 -0.44 -13.08
N ALA A 158 14.54 -0.17 -11.91
CA ALA A 158 13.51 -1.01 -11.33
C ALA A 158 12.20 -0.91 -12.13
N ALA A 159 11.55 -2.04 -12.37
CA ALA A 159 10.22 -2.07 -12.94
C ALA A 159 9.20 -1.47 -11.95
N HIS A 160 8.18 -0.80 -12.46
CA HIS A 160 7.10 -0.23 -11.67
C HIS A 160 5.80 -0.97 -11.95
N ASP A 161 5.00 -1.19 -10.92
CA ASP A 161 3.61 -1.59 -11.09
C ASP A 161 2.70 -0.39 -11.34
N ALA A 162 1.43 -0.68 -11.67
CA ALA A 162 0.42 0.34 -11.96
C ALA A 162 0.17 1.28 -10.76
N PHE A 163 0.41 0.84 -9.53
CA PHE A 163 0.25 1.68 -8.35
C PHE A 163 1.40 2.68 -8.21
N VAL A 164 2.64 2.22 -8.39
CA VAL A 164 3.84 3.07 -8.37
C VAL A 164 3.75 4.10 -9.49
N ASP A 165 3.36 3.69 -10.70
CA ASP A 165 3.14 4.61 -11.82
C ASP A 165 2.04 5.64 -11.50
N ALA A 166 0.96 5.22 -10.83
CA ALA A 166 -0.09 6.15 -10.41
C ALA A 166 0.38 7.18 -9.37
N ILE A 167 1.20 6.75 -8.42
CA ILE A 167 1.85 7.61 -7.43
C ILE A 167 2.87 8.56 -8.07
N ILE A 168 3.62 8.11 -9.06
CA ILE A 168 4.59 9.01 -9.73
C ILE A 168 3.82 10.02 -10.58
N GLY A 169 2.89 9.55 -11.41
CA GLY A 169 2.13 10.32 -12.40
C GLY A 169 0.99 11.20 -11.85
N HIS A 170 0.69 11.13 -10.55
CA HIS A 170 -0.44 11.87 -9.95
C HIS A 170 -1.79 11.54 -10.58
N VAL A 171 -2.00 10.27 -10.94
CA VAL A 171 -3.27 9.76 -11.45
C VAL A 171 -4.00 8.95 -10.37
N PRO A 172 -5.30 8.64 -10.55
CA PRO A 172 -6.05 7.84 -9.58
C PRO A 172 -5.37 6.49 -9.31
N LEU A 173 -5.33 6.09 -8.04
CA LEU A 173 -4.75 4.82 -7.63
C LEU A 173 -5.58 3.64 -8.17
N PRO A 174 -4.95 2.48 -8.45
CA PRO A 174 -5.66 1.23 -8.72
C PRO A 174 -6.68 0.89 -7.63
N PRO A 175 -7.71 0.08 -7.95
CA PRO A 175 -8.67 -0.37 -6.95
C PRO A 175 -7.97 -1.13 -5.80
N PRO A 176 -8.47 -1.01 -4.56
CA PRO A 176 -7.89 -1.72 -3.43
C PRO A 176 -7.94 -3.24 -3.59
N VAL A 177 -6.85 -3.92 -3.22
CA VAL A 177 -6.79 -5.39 -3.14
C VAL A 177 -7.44 -5.88 -1.84
N ALA A 178 -7.88 -7.14 -1.82
CA ALA A 178 -8.63 -7.68 -0.70
C ALA A 178 -7.75 -7.94 0.54
N SER A 179 -6.46 -8.24 0.35
CA SER A 179 -5.56 -8.54 1.46
C SER A 179 -4.09 -8.30 1.14
N LEU A 180 -3.28 -8.27 2.20
CA LEU A 180 -1.82 -8.23 2.11
C LEU A 180 -1.24 -9.46 1.41
N MET A 181 -1.84 -10.64 1.62
CA MET A 181 -1.45 -11.88 0.93
C MET A 181 -1.69 -11.81 -0.58
N GLU A 182 -2.78 -11.18 -1.01
CA GLU A 182 -3.07 -10.97 -2.43
C GLU A 182 -2.05 -10.02 -3.06
N PHE A 183 -1.75 -8.90 -2.38
CA PHE A 183 -0.69 -7.98 -2.81
C PHE A 183 0.65 -8.71 -3.00
N PHE A 184 1.05 -9.53 -2.04
CA PHE A 184 2.32 -10.25 -2.11
C PHE A 184 2.38 -11.29 -3.22
N ARG A 185 1.29 -12.01 -3.49
CA ARG A 185 1.22 -12.94 -4.63
C ARG A 185 1.42 -12.21 -5.96
N THR A 186 0.87 -11.01 -6.08
CA THR A 186 1.04 -10.18 -7.27
C THR A 186 2.46 -9.63 -7.37
N ALA A 187 2.99 -9.07 -6.28
CA ALA A 187 4.34 -8.50 -6.24
C ALA A 187 5.45 -9.54 -6.44
N ALA A 188 5.27 -10.79 -5.97
CA ALA A 188 6.24 -11.86 -6.17
C ALA A 188 6.33 -12.36 -7.62
N ARG A 189 5.31 -12.08 -8.45
CA ARG A 189 5.26 -12.44 -9.88
C ARG A 189 5.79 -11.33 -10.79
N ALA A 190 5.88 -10.10 -10.27
CA ALA A 190 6.25 -8.89 -11.01
C ALA A 190 7.77 -8.74 -11.18
#